data_AF-A0A3B9U5E5-F1
#
_entry.id   AF-A0A3B9U5E5-F1
#
_cell.length_a   1.000
_cell.length_b   1.000
_cell.length_c   1.000
_cell.angle_alpha   90.00
_cell.angle_beta   90.00
_cell.angle_gamma   90.00
#
_symmetry.space_group_name_H-M   'P 1'
#
loop_
_entity.id
_entity.type
_entity.pdbx_description
1 polymer ?
#
loop_
_entity_poly.entity_id
_entity_poly.type
_entity_poly.pdbx_seq_one_letter_code
_entity_poly.pdbx_strand_id
1 'polypeptide(L)'
;MKFNYQARDQKGELKKGFVVADTSAKAEQLLTNNGLIIISMAVEKENILSKFDTLFHRVSYKDLVIFSRQLATLVAARVPIIQGLRILQAQVSSKGLVSVIQNLIAGVEGG
;
A
#
# COMPACT_ATOMS: atom_id res chain seq x y z
N MET A 1 6.14 -9.39 -17.09
CA MET A 1 6.83 -9.32 -15.78
C MET A 1 7.24 -7.88 -15.50
N LYS A 2 7.22 -7.45 -14.24
CA LYS A 2 7.67 -6.11 -13.83
C LYS A 2 9.13 -6.18 -13.38
N PHE A 3 9.97 -5.30 -13.90
CA PHE A 3 11.40 -5.23 -13.58
C PHE A 3 11.69 -3.86 -12.98
N ASN A 4 12.22 -3.83 -11.77
CA ASN A 4 12.72 -2.60 -11.19
C ASN A 4 14.12 -2.33 -11.76
N TYR A 5 14.34 -1.12 -12.25
CA TYR A 5 15.60 -0.71 -12.85
C TYR A 5 16.14 0.56 -12.21
N GLN A 6 17.47 0.64 -12.17
CA GLN A 6 18.22 1.86 -11.93
C GLN A 6 19.09 2.09 -13.16
N ALA A 7 18.91 3.23 -13.82
CA ALA A 7 19.64 3.59 -15.02
C ALA A 7 20.11 5.04 -14.97
N ARG A 8 21.10 5.40 -15.78
CA ARG A 8 21.46 6.79 -16.05
C ARG A 8 20.92 7.21 -17.40
N ASP A 9 20.44 8.44 -17.50
CA ASP A 9 20.19 9.04 -18.81
C ASP A 9 21.49 9.57 -19.44
N GLN A 10 21.40 10.07 -20.68
CA GLN A 10 22.53 10.64 -21.42
C GLN A 10 23.11 11.91 -20.75
N LYS A 11 22.36 12.55 -19.84
CA LYS A 11 22.80 13.71 -19.05
C LYS A 11 23.46 13.29 -17.73
N GLY A 12 23.53 11.99 -17.46
CA GLY A 12 24.11 11.40 -16.25
C GLY A 12 23.15 11.33 -15.07
N GLU A 13 21.87 11.69 -15.24
CA GLU A 13 20.89 11.67 -14.16
C GLU A 13 20.46 10.24 -13.84
N LEU A 14 20.48 9.88 -12.56
CA LEU A 14 20.01 8.59 -12.08
C LEU A 14 18.47 8.55 -12.12
N LYS A 15 17.93 7.68 -12.97
CA LYS A 15 16.50 7.37 -13.03
C LYS A 15 16.24 5.98 -12.46
N LYS A 16 15.32 5.92 -11.50
CA LYS A 16 14.81 4.69 -10.91
C LYS A 16 13.35 4.54 -11.33
N GLY A 17 12.96 3.33 -11.70
CA GLY A 17 11.60 3.07 -12.13
C GLY A 17 11.34 1.58 -12.32
N PHE A 18 10.23 1.28 -12.96
CA PHE A 18 9.87 -0.07 -13.34
C PHE A 18 9.54 -0.15 -14.83
N VAL A 19 9.92 -1.25 -15.47
CA VAL A 19 9.56 -1.56 -16.86
C VAL A 19 8.82 -2.89 -16.90
N VAL A 20 7.78 -2.96 -17.72
CA VAL A 20 7.00 -4.18 -17.93
C VAL A 20 7.47 -4.83 -19.23
N ALA A 21 7.97 -6.06 -19.15
CA ALA A 21 8.43 -6.82 -20.31
C ALA A 21 8.22 -8.33 -20.11
N ASP A 22 8.23 -9.08 -21.21
CA ASP A 22 8.04 -10.54 -21.18
C ASP A 22 9.30 -11.28 -20.73
N THR A 23 10.48 -10.71 -21.02
CA THR A 23 11.80 -11.29 -20.68
C THR A 23 12.78 -10.20 -20.24
N SER A 24 13.85 -10.58 -19.53
CA SER A 24 14.91 -9.65 -19.13
C SER A 24 15.56 -8.97 -20.34
N ALA A 25 15.80 -9.72 -21.42
CA ALA A 25 16.36 -9.17 -22.65
C ALA A 25 15.45 -8.12 -23.30
N LYS A 26 14.12 -8.33 -23.26
CA LYS A 26 13.14 -7.36 -23.78
C LYS A 26 13.05 -6.12 -22.89
N ALA A 27 13.22 -6.26 -21.58
CA ALA A 27 13.33 -5.12 -20.65
C ALA A 27 14.58 -4.28 -20.93
N GLU A 28 15.73 -4.92 -21.15
CA GLU A 28 16.98 -4.23 -21.50
C GLU A 28 16.88 -3.46 -22.81
N GLN A 29 16.29 -4.08 -23.83
CA GLN A 29 16.06 -3.42 -25.11
C GLN A 29 15.15 -2.19 -24.95
N LEU A 30 14.07 -2.30 -24.18
CA LEU A 30 13.18 -1.17 -23.92
C LEU A 30 13.90 -0.03 -23.20
N LEU A 31 14.69 -0.32 -22.17
CA LEU A 31 15.44 0.71 -21.44
C LEU A 31 16.51 1.36 -22.32
N THR A 32 17.22 0.56 -23.12
CA THR A 32 18.25 1.05 -24.05
C THR A 32 17.64 1.91 -25.17
N ASN A 33 16.49 1.50 -25.73
CA ASN A 33 15.77 2.28 -26.75
C ASN A 33 15.27 3.62 -26.21
N ASN A 34 15.01 3.72 -24.91
CA ASN A 34 14.66 4.97 -24.23
C ASN A 34 15.90 5.81 -23.86
N GLY A 35 17.09 5.45 -24.35
CA GLY A 35 18.33 6.19 -24.10
C GLY A 35 18.84 6.09 -22.66
N LEU A 36 18.43 5.04 -21.94
CA LEU A 36 18.85 4.79 -20.56
C LEU A 36 19.95 3.74 -20.51
N ILE A 37 21.03 4.05 -19.79
CA ILE A 37 22.14 3.13 -19.51
C ILE A 37 21.84 2.42 -18.19
N ILE A 38 21.58 1.11 -18.27
CA ILE A 38 21.18 0.29 -17.13
C ILE A 38 22.37 0.08 -16.19
N ILE A 39 22.21 0.44 -14.91
CA ILE A 39 23.20 0.18 -13.85
C ILE A 39 22.83 -1.11 -13.12
N SER A 40 21.55 -1.29 -12.82
CA SER A 40 21.03 -2.51 -12.23
C SER A 40 19.59 -2.72 -12.66
N MET A 41 19.23 -3.99 -12.82
CA MET A 41 17.86 -4.40 -13.13
C MET A 41 17.57 -5.70 -12.41
N ALA A 42 16.46 -5.73 -11.70
CA ALA A 42 16.00 -6.91 -10.97
C ALA A 42 14.55 -7.19 -11.32
N VAL A 43 14.23 -8.47 -11.56
CA VAL A 43 12.84 -8.93 -11.64
C VAL A 43 12.18 -8.58 -10.31
N GLU A 44 11.07 -7.84 -10.35
CA GLU A 44 10.20 -7.68 -9.21
C GLU A 44 9.53 -9.04 -8.98
N LYS A 45 10.21 -9.91 -8.25
CA LYS A 45 9.59 -11.11 -7.69
C LYS A 45 8.46 -10.60 -6.82
N GLU A 46 7.21 -10.96 -7.15
CA GLU A 46 6.10 -10.78 -6.23
C GLU A 46 6.56 -11.27 -4.87
N ASN A 47 6.76 -10.33 -3.95
CA ASN A 47 7.40 -10.63 -2.69
C ASN A 47 6.44 -11.58 -1.97
N ILE A 48 6.80 -12.84 -1.79
CA ILE A 48 5.93 -13.81 -1.10
C ILE A 48 5.63 -13.29 0.33
N LEU A 49 6.55 -12.48 0.87
CA LEU A 49 6.40 -11.66 2.07
C LEU A 49 5.22 -10.66 2.01
N SER A 50 4.95 -10.01 0.87
CA SER A 50 3.78 -9.11 0.76
C SER A 50 2.46 -9.89 0.72
N LYS A 51 2.45 -11.14 0.24
CA LYS A 51 1.26 -12.01 0.36
C LYS A 51 1.00 -12.39 1.83
N PHE A 52 2.04 -12.68 2.61
CA PHE A 52 1.89 -12.86 4.06
C PHE A 52 1.39 -11.58 4.74
N ASP A 53 1.92 -10.43 4.35
CA ASP A 53 1.52 -9.14 4.91
C ASP A 53 0.03 -8.83 4.63
N THR A 54 -0.46 -9.10 3.41
CA THR A 54 -1.89 -8.97 3.10
C THR A 54 -2.77 -9.95 3.88
N LEU A 55 -2.25 -11.10 4.28
CA LEU A 55 -2.96 -12.06 5.12
C LEU A 55 -3.06 -11.57 6.58
N PHE A 56 -1.99 -10.96 7.10
CA PHE A 56 -1.97 -10.35 8.44
C PHE A 56 -2.80 -9.06 8.54
N HIS A 57 -3.06 -8.40 7.42
CA HIS A 57 -3.91 -7.21 7.33
C HIS A 57 -5.37 -7.52 6.98
N ARG A 58 -5.75 -8.79 6.83
CA ARG A 58 -7.14 -9.16 6.51
C ARG A 58 -8.04 -8.91 7.72
N VAL A 59 -9.06 -8.07 7.54
CA VAL A 59 -10.10 -7.83 8.55
C VAL A 59 -11.11 -8.97 8.54
N SER A 60 -11.38 -9.57 9.70
CA SER A 60 -12.38 -10.63 9.80
C SER A 60 -13.80 -10.07 9.73
N TYR A 61 -14.76 -10.88 9.28
CA TYR A 61 -16.17 -10.47 9.26
C TYR A 61 -16.69 -10.11 10.65
N LYS A 62 -16.25 -10.86 11.68
CA LYS A 62 -16.60 -10.59 13.07
C LYS A 62 -16.14 -9.21 13.52
N ASP A 63 -14.91 -8.82 13.18
CA ASP A 63 -14.37 -7.51 13.54
C ASP A 63 -15.15 -6.37 12.88
N LEU A 64 -15.55 -6.54 11.61
CA LEU A 64 -16.39 -5.56 10.91
C LEU A 64 -17.77 -5.39 11.56
N VAL A 65 -18.40 -6.50 11.97
CA VAL A 65 -19.71 -6.45 12.64
C VAL A 65 -19.62 -5.73 13.99
N ILE A 66 -18.58 -6.04 14.78
CA ILE A 66 -18.36 -5.40 16.09
C ILE A 66 -18.07 -3.91 15.90
N PHE A 67 -17.14 -3.57 15.01
CA PHE A 67 -16.80 -2.18 14.69
C PHE A 67 -18.02 -1.37 14.27
N SER A 68 -18.82 -1.89 13.34
CA SER A 68 -20.00 -1.19 12.81
C SER A 68 -21.04 -0.95 13.90
N ARG A 69 -21.25 -1.92 14.80
CA ARG A 69 -22.17 -1.77 15.93
C ARG A 69 -21.69 -0.72 16.92
N GLN A 70 -20.41 -0.75 17.29
CA GLN A 70 -19.83 0.20 18.24
C GLN A 70 -19.82 1.62 17.67
N LEU A 71 -19.50 1.77 16.38
CA LEU A 71 -19.59 3.05 15.68
C LEU A 71 -21.03 3.57 15.68
N ALA A 72 -22.02 2.74 15.37
CA ALA A 72 -23.43 3.12 15.40
C ALA A 72 -23.86 3.61 16.80
N THR A 73 -23.40 2.96 17.88
CA THR A 73 -23.66 3.40 19.25
C THR A 73 -23.06 4.77 19.54
N LEU A 74 -21.82 5.01 19.13
CA LEU A 74 -21.13 6.30 19.34
C LEU A 74 -21.81 7.42 18.54
N VAL A 75 -22.22 7.14 17.31
CA VAL A 75 -23.00 8.06 16.47
C VAL A 75 -24.34 8.38 17.11
N ALA A 76 -25.07 7.36 17.60
CA ALA A 76 -26.34 7.55 18.30
C ALA A 76 -26.18 8.38 19.58
N ALA A 77 -25.07 8.21 20.29
CA ALA A 77 -24.68 9.02 21.45
C ALA A 77 -24.16 10.42 21.08
N ARG A 78 -24.17 10.80 19.80
CA ARG A 78 -23.69 12.10 19.28
C ARG A 78 -22.22 12.37 19.62
N VAL A 79 -21.41 11.33 19.75
CA VAL A 79 -19.97 11.46 19.91
C VAL A 79 -19.38 11.98 18.58
N PRO A 80 -18.50 12.98 18.61
CA PRO A 80 -17.83 13.46 17.39
C PRO A 80 -17.14 12.31 16.65
N ILE A 81 -17.32 12.24 15.32
CA ILE A 81 -16.87 11.08 14.50
C ILE A 81 -15.38 10.80 14.68
N ILE A 82 -14.53 11.84 14.64
CA ILE A 82 -13.07 11.67 14.85
C ILE A 82 -12.76 11.06 16.22
N GLN A 83 -13.44 11.54 17.27
CA GLN A 83 -13.26 11.03 18.62
C GLN A 83 -13.76 9.59 18.73
N GLY A 84 -14.91 9.28 18.11
CA GLY A 84 -15.45 7.93 18.05
C GLY A 84 -14.51 6.96 17.35
N LEU A 85 -13.95 7.34 16.20
CA LEU A 85 -12.98 6.53 15.47
C LEU A 85 -11.69 6.28 16.28
N ARG A 86 -11.18 7.29 17.02
CA ARG A 86 -10.01 7.12 17.91
C ARG A 86 -10.31 6.16 19.07
N ILE A 87 -11.50 6.24 19.66
CA ILE A 87 -11.94 5.29 20.70
C ILE A 87 -11.99 3.87 20.15
N LEU A 88 -12.58 3.67 18.96
CA LEU A 88 -12.65 2.36 18.31
C LEU A 88 -11.27 1.82 17.95
N GLN A 89 -10.39 2.68 17.44
CA GLN A 89 -9.01 2.31 17.11
C GLN A 89 -8.28 1.71 18.31
N ALA A 90 -8.46 2.29 19.51
CA ALA A 90 -7.83 1.80 20.74
C ALA A 90 -8.40 0.47 21.25
N GLN A 91 -9.62 0.09 20.82
CA GLN A 91 -10.31 -1.12 21.27
C GLN A 91 -10.18 -2.31 20.30
N VAL A 92 -9.76 -2.06 19.07
CA VAL A 92 -9.66 -3.10 18.03
C VAL A 92 -8.35 -3.88 18.14
N SER A 93 -8.45 -5.21 18.22
CA SER A 93 -7.28 -6.11 18.26
C SER A 93 -6.69 -6.42 16.87
N SER A 94 -7.49 -6.25 15.82
CA SER A 94 -7.08 -6.55 14.44
C SER A 94 -6.18 -5.45 13.88
N LYS A 95 -4.91 -5.78 13.62
CA LYS A 95 -3.93 -4.84 13.04
C LYS A 95 -4.39 -4.26 11.70
N GLY A 96 -5.02 -5.11 10.86
CA GLY A 96 -5.59 -4.68 9.59
C GLY A 96 -6.65 -3.59 9.78
N LEU A 97 -7.56 -3.79 10.73
CA LEU A 97 -8.64 -2.85 10.99
C LEU A 97 -8.14 -1.56 11.66
N VAL A 98 -7.12 -1.65 12.53
CA VAL A 98 -6.46 -0.45 13.10
C VAL A 98 -5.88 0.43 12.00
N SER A 99 -5.19 -0.16 11.02
CA SER A 99 -4.63 0.57 9.88
C SER A 99 -5.73 1.25 9.03
N VAL A 100 -6.82 0.53 8.77
CA VAL A 100 -7.98 1.10 8.05
C VAL A 100 -8.58 2.28 8.83
N ILE A 101 -8.81 2.14 10.13
CA ILE A 101 -9.35 3.24 10.96
C ILE A 101 -8.40 4.44 10.98
N GLN A 102 -7.09 4.21 11.03
CA GLN A 102 -6.10 5.28 10.98
C GLN A 102 -6.18 6.07 9.67
N ASN A 103 -6.33 5.37 8.54
CA ASN A 103 -6.54 6.00 7.23
C ASN A 103 -7.86 6.77 7.17
N LEU A 104 -8.94 6.26 7.77
CA LEU A 104 -10.22 6.97 7.85
C LEU A 104 -10.11 8.26 8.65
N ILE A 105 -9.43 8.24 9.81
CA ILE A 105 -9.19 9.43 10.62
C ILE A 105 -8.41 10.47 9.80
N ALA A 106 -7.31 10.06 9.16
CA ALA A 106 -6.51 10.95 8.33
C ALA A 106 -7.31 11.54 7.15
N GLY A 107 -8.17 10.73 6.51
CA GLY A 107 -9.04 11.20 5.43
C GLY A 107 -10.05 12.25 5.89
N VAL A 108 -10.68 12.05 7.04
CA VAL A 108 -11.65 13.01 7.58
C VAL A 108 -10.98 14.27 8.13
N GLU A 109 -9.78 14.15 8.71
CA GLU A 109 -8.98 15.32 9.14
C GLU A 109 -8.44 16.12 7.94
N GLY A 110 -8.20 15.45 6.81
CA GLY A 110 -7.73 16.05 5.56
C GLY A 110 -8.81 16.80 4.76
N GLY A 111 -10.10 16.54 5.03
CA GLY A 111 -11.25 17.15 4.34
C GLY A 111 -11.91 16.25 3.32
#